data_AF-A0A8N1S512-F1
#
_entry.id   AF-A0A8N1S512-F1
#
_cell.length_a   1.000
_cell.length_b   1.000
_cell.length_c   1.000
_cell.angle_alpha   90.00
_cell.angle_beta   90.00
_cell.angle_gamma   90.00
#
_symmetry.space_group_name_H-M   'P 1'
#
loop_
_entity.id
_entity.type
_entity.pdbx_description
1 polymer ?
#
loop_
_entity_poly.entity_id
_entity_poly.type
_entity_poly.pdbx_seq_one_letter_code
_entity_poly.pdbx_strand_id
1 'polypeptide(L)'
;MSPLYREKYKIMYTDTDSLVYHIECDDVYETMKHDIARFDTSDYPSDNAYGMPLANKKVSDLMKDENNGAIMTEFIGLRAKMYAVRVDGRKDIKKAKGVKTNVVTRTITFDDYTRCLNEEIEMTPT
;
A
#
# COMPACT_ATOMS: atom_id res chain seq x y z
N MET A 1 16.55 9.84 10.64
CA MET A 1 15.64 10.39 9.62
C MET A 1 15.89 11.87 9.54
N SER A 2 16.26 12.41 8.37
CA SER A 2 16.60 13.83 8.26
C SER A 2 15.36 14.71 8.44
N PRO A 3 15.48 15.92 8.99
CA PRO A 3 14.34 16.81 9.29
C PRO A 3 13.58 17.33 8.06
N LEU A 4 14.09 17.13 6.84
CA LEU A 4 13.55 17.73 5.62
C LEU A 4 12.24 17.11 5.12
N TYR A 5 11.85 15.94 5.65
CA TYR A 5 10.78 15.12 5.08
C TYR A 5 9.59 14.88 6.01
N ARG A 6 9.54 15.55 7.17
CA ARG A 6 8.57 15.21 8.23
C ARG A 6 7.10 15.48 7.87
N GLU A 7 6.84 16.39 6.92
CA GLU A 7 5.47 16.75 6.52
C GLU A 7 4.98 16.05 5.24
N LYS A 8 5.87 15.46 4.43
CA LYS A 8 5.53 14.88 3.12
C LYS A 8 5.23 13.38 3.12
N TYR A 9 5.45 12.71 4.25
CA TYR A 9 5.30 11.26 4.38
C TYR A 9 4.54 10.94 5.66
N LYS A 10 3.42 10.24 5.54
CA LYS A 10 2.62 9.78 6.68
C LYS A 10 2.49 8.27 6.62
N ILE A 11 2.87 7.59 7.71
CA ILE A 11 2.62 6.16 7.86
C ILE A 11 1.12 5.99 8.14
N MET A 12 0.44 5.27 7.25
CA MET A 12 -0.99 4.99 7.37
C MET A 12 -1.24 3.65 8.06
N TYR A 13 -0.34 2.68 7.88
CA TYR A 13 -0.49 1.34 8.44
C TYR A 13 0.86 0.59 8.50
N THR A 14 0.99 -0.31 9.47
CA THR A 14 2.16 -1.18 9.64
C THR A 14 1.73 -2.61 9.99
N ASP A 15 2.32 -3.61 9.35
CA ASP A 15 2.30 -5.02 9.77
C ASP A 15 3.75 -5.55 9.84
N THR A 16 3.93 -6.80 10.30
CA THR A 16 5.22 -7.44 10.59
C THR A 16 6.37 -7.05 9.64
N ASP A 17 6.12 -7.07 8.34
CA ASP A 17 7.10 -6.86 7.27
C ASP A 17 6.61 -5.88 6.18
N SER A 18 5.52 -5.15 6.43
CA SER A 18 4.92 -4.25 5.43
C SER A 18 4.46 -2.93 6.03
N LEU A 19 4.55 -1.88 5.22
CA LEU A 19 4.20 -0.51 5.57
C LEU A 19 3.35 0.08 4.46
N VAL A 20 2.31 0.85 4.83
CA VAL A 20 1.55 1.69 3.90
C VAL A 20 1.89 3.14 4.20
N TYR A 21 2.46 3.82 3.21
CA TYR A 21 2.79 5.24 3.28
C TYR A 21 1.85 6.06 2.41
N HIS A 22 1.35 7.16 2.97
CA HIS A 22 0.83 8.27 2.19
C HIS A 22 1.98 9.23 1.92
N ILE A 23 2.26 9.47 0.65
CA ILE A 23 3.40 10.27 0.20
C ILE A 23 2.87 11.42 -0.65
N GLU A 24 3.20 12.64 -0.26
CA GLU A 24 2.91 13.84 -1.04
C GLU A 24 4.20 14.29 -1.76
N CYS A 25 4.36 13.87 -3.00
CA CYS A 25 5.46 14.28 -3.87
C CYS A 25 5.06 14.26 -5.34
N ASP A 26 5.82 14.96 -6.19
CA ASP A 26 5.58 15.01 -7.63
C ASP A 26 5.80 13.65 -8.30
N ASP A 27 6.94 12.99 -7.98
CA ASP A 27 7.26 11.65 -8.49
C ASP A 27 8.08 10.85 -7.46
N VAL A 28 7.45 9.83 -6.86
CA VAL A 28 8.10 8.94 -5.89
C VAL A 28 9.10 7.99 -6.55
N TYR A 29 8.87 7.62 -7.81
CA TYR A 29 9.67 6.64 -8.53
C TYR A 29 11.03 7.20 -8.90
N GLU A 30 11.15 8.50 -9.18
CA GLU A 30 12.46 9.16 -9.33
C GLU A 30 13.31 9.04 -8.06
N THR A 31 12.69 9.20 -6.89
CA THR A 31 13.39 9.02 -5.60
C THR A 31 13.81 7.57 -5.41
N MET A 32 12.95 6.60 -5.77
CA MET A 32 13.29 5.18 -5.69
C MET A 32 14.41 4.78 -6.65
N LYS A 33 14.48 5.36 -7.85
CA LYS A 33 15.56 5.14 -8.82
C LYS A 33 16.90 5.67 -8.30
N HIS A 34 16.91 6.84 -7.67
CA HIS A 34 18.13 7.40 -7.08
C HIS A 34 18.71 6.45 -6.01
N ASP A 35 17.83 5.87 -5.19
CA ASP A 35 18.21 4.97 -4.09
C ASP A 35 17.97 3.48 -4.42
N ILE A 36 18.13 3.08 -5.69
CA ILE A 36 17.76 1.73 -6.19
C ILE A 36 18.42 0.58 -5.41
N ALA A 37 19.60 0.80 -4.84
CA ALA A 37 20.31 -0.18 -4.01
C ALA A 37 19.54 -0.59 -2.74
N ARG A 38 18.52 0.18 -2.35
CA ARG A 38 17.66 -0.09 -1.18
C ARG A 38 16.34 -0.78 -1.53
N PHE A 39 16.07 -0.99 -2.82
CA PHE A 39 14.81 -1.51 -3.31
C PHE A 39 14.98 -2.77 -4.18
N ASP A 40 14.12 -3.76 -3.97
CA ASP A 40 13.88 -4.83 -4.94
C ASP A 40 12.82 -4.36 -5.94
N THR A 41 13.23 -4.26 -7.20
CA THR A 41 12.42 -3.79 -8.33
C THR A 41 12.34 -4.84 -9.44
N SER A 42 12.80 -6.07 -9.14
CA SER A 42 12.90 -7.14 -10.13
C SER A 42 11.56 -7.66 -10.64
N ASP A 43 10.48 -7.43 -9.89
CA ASP A 43 9.12 -7.85 -10.23
C ASP A 43 8.32 -6.76 -10.98
N TYR A 44 8.93 -5.62 -11.32
CA TYR A 44 8.29 -4.62 -12.18
C TYR A 44 8.11 -5.14 -13.62
N PRO A 45 7.08 -4.69 -14.35
CA PRO A 45 6.96 -4.92 -15.79
C PRO A 45 8.17 -4.35 -16.55
N SER A 46 8.63 -5.06 -17.59
CA SER A 46 9.74 -4.59 -18.43
C SER A 46 9.44 -3.28 -19.16
N ASP A 47 8.16 -3.03 -19.43
CA ASP A 47 7.60 -1.85 -20.10
C ASP A 47 6.88 -0.92 -19.12
N ASN A 48 7.28 -0.92 -17.84
CA ASN A 48 6.63 -0.10 -16.82
C ASN A 48 6.71 1.41 -17.16
N ALA A 49 5.63 2.13 -16.88
CA ALA A 49 5.46 3.55 -17.23
C ALA A 49 6.53 4.47 -16.63
N TYR A 50 7.15 4.05 -15.53
CA TYR A 50 8.15 4.83 -14.81
C TYR A 50 9.57 4.51 -15.26
N GLY A 51 9.81 3.58 -16.17
CA GLY A 51 11.18 3.20 -16.57
C GLY A 51 12.03 2.68 -15.41
N MET A 52 11.42 1.99 -14.45
CA MET A 52 12.11 1.38 -13.31
C MET A 52 13.07 0.29 -13.81
N PRO A 53 14.34 0.32 -13.39
CA PRO A 53 15.28 -0.75 -13.69
C PRO A 53 14.84 -2.03 -12.96
N LEU A 54 15.05 -3.19 -13.58
CA LEU A 54 14.75 -4.48 -12.95
C LEU A 54 15.98 -4.97 -12.18
N ALA A 55 16.01 -4.75 -10.87
CA ALA A 55 17.19 -5.02 -10.04
C ALA A 55 16.87 -5.74 -8.72
N ASN A 56 17.92 -6.32 -8.12
CA ASN A 56 17.98 -6.81 -6.73
C ASN A 56 17.03 -7.95 -6.32
N LYS A 57 16.71 -8.83 -7.26
CA LYS A 57 15.80 -9.98 -7.05
C LYS A 57 16.16 -10.82 -5.82
N LYS A 58 15.24 -10.86 -4.84
CA LYS A 58 15.33 -11.69 -3.62
C LYS A 58 16.58 -11.42 -2.77
N VAL A 59 17.11 -10.20 -2.83
CA VAL A 59 18.16 -9.76 -1.89
C VAL A 59 17.51 -9.44 -0.55
N SER A 60 18.07 -9.96 0.55
CA SER A 60 17.54 -9.71 1.89
C SER A 60 17.66 -8.22 2.25
N ASP A 61 16.79 -7.77 3.14
CA ASP A 61 16.78 -6.43 3.74
C ASP A 61 16.46 -5.28 2.77
N LEU A 62 15.99 -5.60 1.56
CA LEU A 62 15.50 -4.61 0.61
C LEU A 62 13.99 -4.44 0.70
N MET A 63 13.54 -3.20 0.52
CA MET A 63 12.12 -2.87 0.44
C MET A 63 11.62 -3.14 -0.98
N LYS A 64 10.39 -3.61 -1.11
CA LYS A 64 9.72 -3.76 -2.42
C LYS A 64 8.47 -2.91 -2.48
N ASP A 65 8.16 -2.41 -3.67
CA ASP A 65 6.82 -1.89 -3.96
C ASP A 65 5.91 -3.08 -4.26
N GLU A 66 5.01 -3.41 -3.33
CA GLU A 66 4.08 -4.54 -3.48
C GLU A 66 3.16 -4.41 -4.70
N ASN A 67 2.94 -3.18 -5.18
CA ASN A 67 2.07 -2.91 -6.31
C ASN A 67 2.82 -2.81 -7.64
N ASN A 68 4.15 -2.97 -7.69
CA ASN A 68 4.95 -2.96 -8.92
C ASN A 68 4.57 -1.80 -9.88
N GLY A 69 4.43 -0.58 -9.35
CA GLY A 69 4.07 0.63 -10.11
C GLY A 69 2.57 0.90 -10.26
N ALA A 70 1.69 -0.02 -9.83
CA ALA A 70 0.26 0.27 -9.84
C ALA A 70 -0.11 1.20 -8.68
N ILE A 71 -0.80 2.31 -8.99
CA ILE A 71 -1.09 3.34 -8.00
C ILE A 71 -2.20 2.88 -7.05
N MET A 72 -1.92 2.93 -5.75
CA MET A 72 -2.91 2.76 -4.71
C MET A 72 -3.74 4.04 -4.60
N THR A 73 -5.03 3.97 -4.96
CA THR A 73 -5.92 5.13 -4.95
C THR A 73 -6.60 5.33 -3.60
N GLU A 74 -6.93 4.22 -2.93
CA GLU A 74 -7.67 4.26 -1.66
C GLU A 74 -7.17 3.18 -0.71
N PHE A 75 -7.13 3.53 0.58
CA PHE A 75 -6.74 2.64 1.66
C PHE A 75 -7.69 2.81 2.85
N ILE A 76 -8.22 1.70 3.36
CA ILE A 76 -9.10 1.67 4.52
C ILE A 76 -8.52 0.69 5.54
N GLY A 77 -8.05 1.20 6.67
CA GLY A 77 -7.60 0.40 7.80
C GLY A 77 -8.61 0.47 8.94
N LEU A 78 -9.23 -0.67 9.28
CA LEU A 78 -10.18 -0.74 10.40
C LEU A 78 -9.51 -1.24 11.68
N ARG A 79 -8.65 -2.26 11.57
CA ARG A 79 -7.92 -2.85 12.69
C ARG A 79 -6.64 -3.53 12.20
N ALA A 80 -5.76 -3.88 13.12
CA ALA A 80 -4.64 -4.79 12.84
C ALA A 80 -5.12 -6.04 12.07
N LYS A 81 -4.54 -6.24 10.88
CA LYS A 81 -4.82 -7.33 9.94
C LYS A 81 -6.25 -7.32 9.38
N MET A 82 -6.90 -6.17 9.38
CA MET A 82 -8.20 -5.93 8.78
C MET A 82 -8.21 -4.59 8.02
N TYR A 83 -8.06 -4.68 6.70
CA TYR A 83 -7.94 -3.52 5.82
C TYR A 83 -8.42 -3.86 4.40
N ALA A 84 -8.73 -2.82 3.64
CA ALA A 84 -9.03 -2.90 2.21
C ALA A 84 -8.21 -1.87 1.43
N VAL A 85 -7.81 -2.24 0.21
CA VAL A 85 -6.98 -1.42 -0.67
C VAL A 85 -7.54 -1.45 -2.08
N ARG A 86 -7.69 -0.27 -2.70
CA ARG A 86 -8.00 -0.13 -4.11
C ARG A 86 -6.75 0.31 -4.86
N VAL A 87 -6.44 -0.41 -5.93
CA VAL A 87 -5.24 -0.20 -6.74
C VAL A 87 -5.69 -0.11 -8.18
N ASP A 88 -5.23 0.92 -8.89
CA ASP A 88 -5.64 1.17 -10.26
C ASP A 88 -5.27 -0.01 -11.18
N GLY A 89 -6.19 -0.36 -12.07
CA GLY A 89 -6.06 -1.52 -12.96
C GLY A 89 -5.99 -2.89 -12.27
N ARG A 90 -6.25 -2.98 -10.95
CA ARG A 90 -6.19 -4.24 -10.18
C ARG A 90 -7.48 -4.49 -9.39
N LYS A 91 -7.68 -5.74 -9.01
CA LYS A 91 -8.79 -6.13 -8.13
C LYS A 91 -8.51 -5.66 -6.71
N ASP A 92 -9.54 -5.16 -6.04
CA ASP A 92 -9.50 -4.78 -4.63
C ASP A 92 -8.86 -5.87 -3.75
N ILE A 93 -7.91 -5.45 -2.92
CA ILE A 93 -7.27 -6.31 -1.93
C ILE A 93 -8.02 -6.13 -0.62
N LYS A 94 -8.56 -7.22 -0.07
CA LYS A 94 -9.32 -7.22 1.18
C LYS A 94 -8.71 -8.21 2.16
N LYS A 95 -8.42 -7.75 3.38
CA LYS A 95 -7.92 -8.56 4.48
C LYS A 95 -8.87 -8.43 5.67
N ALA A 96 -9.20 -9.57 6.26
CA ALA A 96 -9.99 -9.69 7.46
C ALA A 96 -9.52 -10.90 8.25
N LYS A 97 -8.58 -10.71 9.18
CA LYS A 97 -8.05 -11.81 10.00
C LYS A 97 -9.17 -12.53 10.75
N GLY A 98 -9.14 -13.86 10.72
CA GLY A 98 -10.14 -14.72 11.36
C GLY A 98 -11.35 -15.05 10.48
N VAL A 99 -11.52 -14.37 9.34
CA VAL A 99 -12.55 -14.69 8.35
C VAL A 99 -11.94 -15.55 7.25
N LYS A 100 -12.69 -16.57 6.80
CA LYS A 100 -12.24 -17.43 5.68
C LYS A 100 -12.06 -16.60 4.41
N THR A 101 -10.92 -16.74 3.74
CA THR A 101 -10.59 -15.98 2.51
C THR A 101 -11.68 -16.06 1.45
N ASN A 102 -12.31 -17.23 1.25
CA ASN A 102 -13.39 -17.39 0.27
C ASN A 102 -14.62 -16.52 0.59
N VAL A 103 -14.93 -16.32 1.88
CA VAL A 103 -16.03 -15.45 2.33
C VAL A 103 -15.67 -14.00 2.04
N VAL A 104 -14.44 -13.58 2.39
CA VAL A 104 -13.95 -12.21 2.12
C VAL A 104 -13.99 -11.90 0.62
N THR A 105 -13.57 -12.83 -0.23
CA THR A 105 -13.52 -12.61 -1.68
C THR A 105 -14.91 -12.54 -2.32
N ARG A 106 -15.88 -13.32 -1.83
CA ARG A 106 -17.19 -13.50 -2.48
C ARG A 106 -18.30 -12.63 -1.92
N THR A 107 -18.22 -12.27 -0.65
CA THR A 107 -19.34 -11.64 0.08
C THR A 107 -19.01 -10.24 0.55
N ILE A 108 -17.76 -10.00 0.98
CA ILE A 108 -17.36 -8.70 1.51
C ILE A 108 -16.84 -7.83 0.36
N THR A 109 -17.36 -6.63 0.22
CA THR A 109 -16.95 -5.63 -0.79
C THR A 109 -15.99 -4.60 -0.18
N PHE A 110 -15.35 -3.79 -1.02
CA PHE A 110 -14.56 -2.65 -0.52
C PHE A 110 -15.47 -1.65 0.21
N ASP A 111 -16.65 -1.39 -0.34
CA ASP A 111 -17.62 -0.43 0.21
C ASP A 111 -18.15 -0.85 1.59
N ASP A 112 -18.16 -2.14 1.91
CA ASP A 112 -18.46 -2.61 3.27
C ASP A 112 -17.41 -2.10 4.28
N TYR A 113 -16.13 -2.04 3.91
CA TYR A 113 -15.10 -1.46 4.78
C TYR A 113 -15.29 0.06 4.91
N THR A 114 -15.61 0.75 3.81
CA THR A 114 -15.89 2.20 3.81
C THR A 114 -17.06 2.52 4.73
N ARG A 115 -18.15 1.75 4.63
CA ARG A 115 -19.34 1.91 5.47
C ARG A 115 -18.99 1.71 6.94
N CYS A 116 -18.26 0.65 7.29
CA CYS A 116 -17.85 0.42 8.68
C CYS A 116 -16.98 1.55 9.23
N LEU A 117 -16.05 2.10 8.44
CA LEU A 117 -15.22 3.22 8.86
C LEU A 117 -16.08 4.47 9.16
N ASN A 118 -17.03 4.78 8.28
CA ASN A 118 -17.86 5.99 8.41
C ASN A 118 -18.87 5.87 9.55
N GLU A 119 -19.48 4.70 9.74
CA GLU A 119 -20.40 4.45 10.87
C GLU A 119 -19.68 4.59 12.22
N GLU A 120 -18.41 4.20 12.33
CA GLU A 120 -17.59 4.41 13.53
C GLU A 120 -17.31 5.90 13.80
N ILE A 121 -17.05 6.67 12.73
CA ILE A 121 -16.85 8.13 12.82
C ILE A 121 -18.13 8.82 13.30
N GLU A 122 -19.31 8.43 12.80
CA GLU A 122 -20.59 9.01 13.21
C GLU A 122 -20.97 8.70 14.67
N MET A 123 -20.51 7.58 15.22
CA MET A 123 -20.77 7.18 16.61
C MET A 123 -19.82 7.80 17.64
N THR A 124 -18.77 8.52 17.21
CA THR A 124 -17.84 9.22 18.10
C THR A 124 -18.00 10.75 17.93
N PRO A 125 -19.04 11.37 18.51
CA PRO A 125 -19.20 12.81 18.41
C PRO A 125 -18.06 13.50 19.18
N THR A 126 -17.25 14.28 18.45
CA THR A 126 -16.30 15.28 18.96
C THR A 126 -16.94 16.28 19.92
#